data_AF-A0A2E7NYK4-F1
#
_entry.id   AF-A0A2E7NYK4-F1
#
_cell.length_a   1.000
_cell.length_b   1.000
_cell.length_c   1.000
_cell.angle_alpha   90.00
_cell.angle_beta   90.00
_cell.angle_gamma   90.00
#
_symmetry.space_group_name_H-M   'P 1'
#
loop_
_entity.id
_entity.type
_entity.pdbx_description
1 polymer ?
#
loop_
_entity_poly.entity_id
_entity_poly.type
_entity_poly.pdbx_seq_one_letter_code
_entity_poly.pdbx_strand_id
1 'polypeptide(L)'
;MTPAEVAQIWGEPHSRAVNFLKQYVEYRGSVSTTYSSENQLIEIGLSRHCTDARLENIQIFSPPKRSRLVELLNLDKVAYEDVGIIVFKNLGISVTGFEHSDDDDLAISAFSRGHWDEDLEAMRAYQL
;
A
#
# COMPACT_ATOMS: atom_id res chain seq x y z
N MET A 1 -14.43 1.89 7.79
CA MET A 1 -14.92 0.51 7.69
C MET A 1 -14.34 -0.29 8.83
N THR A 2 -15.15 -1.09 9.52
CA THR A 2 -14.72 -1.94 10.63
C THR A 2 -14.23 -3.30 10.13
N PRO A 3 -13.48 -4.08 10.95
CA PRO A 3 -13.10 -5.45 10.59
C PRO A 3 -14.28 -6.35 10.20
N ALA A 4 -15.43 -6.20 10.87
CA ALA A 4 -16.64 -6.95 10.56
C ALA A 4 -17.22 -6.59 9.18
N GLU A 5 -17.22 -5.30 8.81
CA GLU A 5 -17.67 -4.86 7.48
C GLU A 5 -16.73 -5.36 6.38
N VAL A 6 -15.41 -5.33 6.62
CA VAL A 6 -14.43 -5.90 5.68
C VAL A 6 -14.66 -7.41 5.51
N ALA A 7 -14.90 -8.13 6.60
CA ALA A 7 -15.17 -9.57 6.56
C ALA A 7 -16.45 -9.92 5.79
N GLN A 8 -17.47 -9.06 5.79
CA GLN A 8 -18.67 -9.25 4.98
C GLN A 8 -18.39 -9.17 3.46
N ILE A 9 -17.40 -8.39 3.04
CA ILE A 9 -17.06 -8.19 1.62
C ILE A 9 -16.01 -9.21 1.16
N TRP A 10 -14.98 -9.44 1.97
CA TRP A 10 -13.78 -10.22 1.58
C TRP A 10 -13.64 -11.55 2.32
N GLY A 11 -14.58 -11.89 3.20
CA GLY A 11 -14.52 -13.07 4.05
C GLY A 11 -13.68 -12.86 5.32
N GLU A 12 -13.75 -13.84 6.21
CA GLU A 12 -12.96 -13.84 7.45
C GLU A 12 -11.45 -13.90 7.16
N PRO A 13 -10.62 -13.22 7.96
CA PRO A 13 -9.17 -13.32 7.81
C PRO A 13 -8.66 -14.67 8.29
N HIS A 14 -7.62 -15.18 7.62
CA HIS A 14 -6.97 -16.44 7.99
C HIS A 14 -6.04 -16.27 9.20
N SER A 15 -5.45 -15.08 9.35
CA SER A 15 -4.60 -14.76 10.50
C SER A 15 -4.70 -13.28 10.87
N ARG A 16 -4.24 -12.99 12.08
CA ARG A 16 -4.28 -11.68 12.72
C ARG A 16 -2.94 -11.41 13.38
N ALA A 17 -2.47 -10.17 13.36
CA ALA A 17 -1.26 -9.75 14.03
C ALA A 17 -1.40 -8.33 14.58
N VAL A 18 -0.39 -7.92 15.32
CA VAL A 18 -0.16 -6.52 15.68
C VAL A 18 1.18 -6.13 15.08
N ASN A 19 1.21 -5.08 14.25
CA ASN A 19 2.45 -4.65 13.61
C ASN A 19 3.36 -3.89 14.60
N PHE A 20 4.55 -3.50 14.15
CA PHE A 20 5.51 -2.77 14.97
C PHE A 20 4.95 -1.43 15.51
N LEU A 21 4.06 -0.79 14.75
CA LEU A 21 3.35 0.44 15.14
C LEU A 21 2.16 0.17 16.08
N LYS A 22 2.03 -1.05 16.61
CA LYS A 22 0.94 -1.50 17.48
C LYS A 22 -0.45 -1.44 16.84
N GLN A 23 -0.52 -1.45 15.52
CA GLN A 23 -1.77 -1.47 14.77
C GLN A 23 -2.22 -2.92 14.55
N TYR A 24 -3.53 -3.12 14.60
CA TYR A 24 -4.13 -4.43 14.35
C TYR A 24 -4.16 -4.71 12.85
N VAL A 25 -3.66 -5.88 12.44
CA VAL A 25 -3.57 -6.28 11.03
C VAL A 25 -4.26 -7.63 10.84
N GLU A 26 -5.04 -7.74 9.77
CA GLU A 26 -5.67 -8.98 9.32
C GLU A 26 -5.10 -9.41 7.97
N TYR A 27 -4.95 -10.71 7.76
CA TYR A 27 -4.40 -11.28 6.52
C TYR A 27 -5.37 -12.23 5.85
N ARG A 28 -5.55 -12.06 4.55
CA ARG A 28 -6.38 -12.85 3.63
C ARG A 28 -5.53 -13.32 2.44
N GLY A 29 -4.49 -14.10 2.73
CA GLY A 29 -3.52 -14.53 1.72
C GLY A 29 -2.67 -13.36 1.24
N SER A 30 -2.86 -12.95 -0.02
CA SER A 30 -2.08 -11.87 -0.66
C SER A 30 -2.56 -10.45 -0.31
N VAL A 31 -3.63 -10.34 0.47
CA VAL A 31 -4.22 -9.07 0.92
C VAL A 31 -4.08 -8.95 2.43
N SER A 32 -3.67 -7.77 2.90
CA SER A 32 -3.72 -7.37 4.29
C SER A 32 -4.61 -6.15 4.49
N THR A 33 -5.16 -6.03 5.69
CA THR A 33 -5.93 -4.86 6.11
C THR A 33 -5.46 -4.42 7.49
N THR A 34 -5.04 -3.17 7.62
CA THR A 34 -4.57 -2.56 8.88
C THR A 34 -5.66 -1.65 9.42
N TYR A 35 -5.86 -1.68 10.73
CA TYR A 35 -6.89 -0.92 11.42
C TYR A 35 -6.29 0.00 12.49
N SER A 36 -6.92 1.17 12.66
CA SER A 36 -6.61 2.12 13.73
C SER A 36 -7.02 1.56 15.10
N SER A 37 -6.63 2.26 16.18
CA SER A 37 -7.07 1.96 17.55
C SER A 37 -8.58 2.05 17.76
N GLU A 38 -9.30 2.74 16.86
CA GLU A 38 -10.77 2.84 16.85
C GLU A 38 -11.43 1.77 15.96
N ASN A 39 -10.68 0.75 15.55
CA ASN A 39 -11.12 -0.31 14.65
C ASN A 39 -11.63 0.21 13.31
N GLN A 40 -11.02 1.27 12.77
CA GLN A 40 -11.29 1.74 11.42
C GLN A 40 -10.19 1.30 10.47
N LEU A 41 -10.57 0.80 9.29
CA LEU A 41 -9.65 0.45 8.21
C LEU A 41 -8.86 1.68 7.78
N ILE A 42 -7.54 1.62 7.92
CA ILE A 42 -6.62 2.70 7.56
C ILE A 42 -5.71 2.35 6.39
N GLU A 43 -5.51 1.06 6.12
CA GLU A 43 -4.64 0.62 5.03
C GLU A 43 -5.08 -0.75 4.49
N ILE A 44 -4.98 -0.93 3.18
CA ILE A 44 -5.12 -2.21 2.48
C ILE A 44 -3.80 -2.48 1.77
N GLY A 45 -3.08 -3.53 2.14
CA GLY A 45 -1.87 -3.97 1.48
C GLY A 45 -2.15 -5.08 0.48
N LEU A 46 -1.52 -5.02 -0.69
CA LEU A 46 -1.55 -6.03 -1.74
C LEU A 46 -0.12 -6.46 -2.06
N SER A 47 0.13 -7.77 -2.07
CA SER A 47 1.41 -8.31 -2.56
C SER A 47 1.39 -8.54 -4.06
N ARG A 48 2.56 -8.82 -4.66
CA ARG A 48 2.73 -9.18 -6.07
C ARG A 48 1.80 -10.28 -6.60
N HIS A 49 1.24 -11.09 -5.72
CA HIS A 49 0.31 -12.17 -6.08
C HIS A 49 -1.10 -11.66 -6.43
N CYS A 50 -1.42 -10.40 -6.16
CA CYS A 50 -2.65 -9.73 -6.61
C CYS A 50 -2.51 -9.26 -8.07
N THR A 51 -2.28 -10.17 -9.02
CA THR A 51 -1.88 -9.85 -10.41
C THR A 51 -2.88 -8.97 -11.16
N ASP A 52 -4.15 -8.98 -10.77
CA ASP A 52 -5.22 -8.17 -11.39
C ASP A 52 -5.40 -6.79 -10.73
N ALA A 53 -4.59 -6.45 -9.73
CA ALA A 53 -4.63 -5.16 -9.07
C ALA A 53 -4.35 -4.03 -10.08
N ARG A 54 -5.26 -3.06 -10.11
CA ARG A 54 -5.20 -1.92 -11.04
C ARG A 54 -5.43 -0.61 -10.31
N LEU A 55 -4.70 0.39 -10.73
CA LEU A 55 -5.04 1.79 -10.50
C LEU A 55 -5.35 2.41 -11.86
N GLU A 56 -6.59 2.81 -12.08
CA GLU A 56 -7.09 3.19 -13.40
C GLU A 56 -6.81 2.10 -14.45
N ASN A 57 -6.06 2.41 -15.50
CA ASN A 57 -5.63 1.48 -16.55
C ASN A 57 -4.24 0.85 -16.28
N ILE A 58 -3.60 1.13 -15.15
CA ILE A 58 -2.27 0.63 -14.79
C ILE A 58 -2.41 -0.68 -14.03
N GLN A 59 -1.96 -1.79 -14.63
CA GLN A 59 -1.86 -3.08 -13.94
C GLN A 59 -0.58 -3.12 -13.11
N ILE A 60 -0.72 -2.89 -11.81
CA ILE A 60 0.37 -2.48 -10.91
C ILE A 60 1.54 -3.45 -10.88
N PHE A 61 1.26 -4.76 -10.83
CA PHE A 61 2.27 -5.80 -10.73
C PHE A 61 2.74 -6.38 -12.08
N SER A 62 2.31 -5.79 -13.19
CA SER A 62 2.75 -6.24 -14.51
C SER A 62 4.14 -5.66 -14.84
N PRO A 63 5.09 -6.47 -15.35
CA PRO A 63 6.39 -5.97 -15.74
C PRO A 63 6.30 -5.05 -16.97
N PRO A 64 7.23 -4.08 -17.13
CA PRO A 64 8.36 -3.82 -16.24
C PRO A 64 8.01 -2.88 -15.07
N LYS A 65 8.52 -3.19 -13.86
CA LYS A 65 8.23 -2.45 -12.61
C LYS A 65 8.53 -0.95 -12.71
N ARG A 66 9.68 -0.60 -13.28
CA ARG A 66 10.06 0.81 -13.49
C ARG A 66 9.05 1.57 -14.36
N SER A 67 8.44 0.91 -15.36
CA SER A 67 7.39 1.55 -16.16
C SER A 67 6.12 1.81 -15.36
N ARG A 68 5.73 0.88 -14.48
CA ARG A 68 4.59 1.08 -13.56
C ARG A 68 4.83 2.25 -12.61
N LEU A 69 6.04 2.36 -12.08
CA LEU A 69 6.43 3.47 -11.21
C LEU A 69 6.37 4.82 -11.93
N VAL A 70 6.86 4.90 -13.17
CA VAL A 70 6.75 6.09 -14.03
C VAL A 70 5.29 6.47 -14.29
N GLU A 71 4.42 5.49 -14.54
CA GLU A 71 2.99 5.74 -14.76
C GLU A 71 2.31 6.29 -13.48
N LEU A 72 2.62 5.74 -12.30
CA LEU A 72 2.14 6.28 -11.03
C LEU A 72 2.61 7.73 -10.79
N LEU A 73 3.87 8.04 -11.12
CA LEU A 73 4.40 9.40 -11.04
C LEU A 73 3.78 10.36 -12.07
N ASN A 74 3.17 9.84 -13.14
CA ASN A 74 2.40 10.66 -14.07
C ASN A 74 1.02 11.01 -13.53
N LEU A 75 0.43 10.13 -12.71
CA LEU A 75 -0.81 10.41 -12.01
C LEU A 75 -0.59 11.33 -10.80
N ASP A 76 0.51 11.16 -10.07
CA ASP A 76 0.84 11.99 -8.92
C ASP A 76 2.31 12.39 -8.89
N LYS A 77 2.53 13.68 -9.16
CA LYS A 77 3.85 14.32 -9.16
C LYS A 77 4.38 14.59 -7.75
N VAL A 78 3.55 14.42 -6.73
CA VAL A 78 3.89 14.68 -5.33
C VAL A 78 4.07 13.34 -4.62
N ALA A 79 5.23 12.73 -4.87
CA ALA A 79 5.65 11.49 -4.23
C ALA A 79 6.80 11.74 -3.26
N TYR A 80 6.87 10.92 -2.21
CA TYR A 80 7.90 10.97 -1.19
C TYR A 80 8.53 9.60 -0.99
N GLU A 81 9.78 9.56 -0.57
CA GLU A 81 10.49 8.32 -0.28
C GLU A 81 11.19 8.33 1.07
N ASP A 82 11.18 7.16 1.70
CA ASP A 82 12.07 6.80 2.81
C ASP A 82 12.14 5.28 2.94
N VAL A 83 13.30 4.77 3.32
CA VAL A 83 13.58 3.34 3.59
C VAL A 83 12.97 2.37 2.54
N GLY A 84 13.06 2.69 1.24
CA GLY A 84 12.56 1.83 0.16
C GLY A 84 11.04 1.81 -0.03
N ILE A 85 10.33 2.72 0.64
CA ILE A 85 8.89 2.99 0.46
C ILE A 85 8.75 4.29 -0.34
N ILE A 86 7.88 4.28 -1.35
CA ILE A 86 7.48 5.49 -2.08
C ILE A 86 6.00 5.75 -1.80
N VAL A 87 5.66 6.93 -1.30
CA VAL A 87 4.30 7.35 -0.94
C VAL A 87 3.79 8.39 -1.94
N PHE A 88 2.70 8.07 -2.63
CA PHE A 88 1.97 8.96 -3.54
C PHE A 88 0.81 9.60 -2.78
N LYS A 89 1.03 10.80 -2.25
CA LYS A 89 0.12 11.44 -1.29
C LYS A 89 -1.28 11.69 -1.88
N ASN A 90 -1.35 12.16 -3.12
CA ASN A 90 -2.63 12.53 -3.74
C ASN A 90 -3.42 11.30 -4.21
N LEU A 91 -2.73 10.22 -4.56
CA LEU A 91 -3.36 8.93 -4.88
C LEU A 91 -3.79 8.15 -3.64
N GLY A 92 -3.20 8.46 -2.48
CA GLY A 92 -3.45 7.71 -1.24
C GLY A 92 -2.89 6.28 -1.32
N ILE A 93 -1.74 6.11 -1.97
CA ILE A 93 -1.07 4.81 -2.09
C ILE A 93 0.40 4.88 -1.69
N SER A 94 0.97 3.77 -1.22
CA SER A 94 2.40 3.59 -1.09
C SER A 94 2.85 2.33 -1.83
N VAL A 95 4.12 2.28 -2.25
CA VAL A 95 4.70 1.13 -2.95
C VAL A 95 6.07 0.78 -2.39
N THR A 96 6.43 -0.49 -2.46
CA THR A 96 7.74 -1.04 -2.09
C THR A 96 8.24 -2.01 -3.14
N GLY A 97 9.56 -2.17 -3.27
CA GLY A 97 10.15 -3.19 -4.16
C GLY A 97 10.13 -2.87 -5.67
N PHE A 98 9.63 -1.69 -6.08
CA PHE A 98 9.57 -1.28 -7.49
C PHE A 98 10.93 -0.90 -8.09
N GLU A 99 11.90 -0.56 -7.25
CA GLU A 99 13.26 -0.17 -7.65
C GLU A 99 14.27 -1.32 -7.58
N HIS A 100 13.92 -2.41 -6.90
CA HIS A 100 14.80 -3.57 -6.72
C HIS A 100 14.73 -4.54 -7.90
N SER A 101 15.79 -5.34 -8.10
CA SER A 101 15.81 -6.37 -9.14
C SER A 101 15.00 -7.62 -8.78
N ASP A 102 14.93 -7.96 -7.50
CA ASP A 102 14.07 -9.02 -6.99
C ASP A 102 12.66 -8.49 -6.68
N ASP A 103 11.71 -9.41 -6.50
CA ASP A 103 10.31 -9.10 -6.31
C ASP A 103 9.84 -9.37 -4.88
N ASP A 104 10.74 -9.67 -3.95
CA ASP A 104 10.35 -10.21 -2.63
C ASP A 104 9.62 -9.16 -1.78
N ASP A 105 9.98 -7.89 -1.95
CA ASP A 105 9.34 -6.76 -1.28
C ASP A 105 8.31 -6.03 -2.18
N LEU A 106 7.93 -6.62 -3.33
CA LEU A 106 7.02 -5.97 -4.26
C LEU A 106 5.58 -5.94 -3.73
N ALA A 107 5.16 -4.76 -3.27
CA ALA A 107 3.84 -4.53 -2.71
C ALA A 107 3.33 -3.10 -3.00
N ILE A 108 2.02 -2.94 -2.94
CA ILE A 108 1.33 -1.65 -2.94
C ILE A 108 0.37 -1.64 -1.77
N SER A 109 0.17 -0.49 -1.13
CA SER A 109 -0.95 -0.28 -0.24
C SER A 109 -1.78 0.93 -0.62
N ALA A 110 -3.07 0.88 -0.32
CA ALA A 110 -3.96 2.03 -0.36
C ALA A 110 -4.29 2.42 1.09
N PHE A 111 -4.24 3.71 1.41
CA PHE A 111 -4.39 4.18 2.78
C PHE A 111 -5.41 5.32 2.92
N SER A 112 -5.93 5.45 4.14
CA SER A 112 -6.85 6.52 4.51
C SER A 112 -6.15 7.88 4.57
N ARG A 113 -6.89 8.95 4.25
CA ARG A 113 -6.37 10.32 4.34
C ARG A 113 -5.84 10.62 5.74
N GLY A 114 -4.67 11.25 5.83
CA GLY A 114 -4.02 11.58 7.09
C GLY A 114 -3.11 10.48 7.62
N HIS A 115 -3.18 9.25 7.10
CA HIS A 115 -2.39 8.13 7.62
C HIS A 115 -0.88 8.38 7.59
N TRP A 116 -0.38 9.01 6.53
CA TRP A 116 1.03 9.31 6.31
C TRP A 116 1.41 10.76 6.63
N ASP A 117 0.47 11.63 7.02
CA ASP A 117 0.73 13.08 7.02
C ASP A 117 1.90 13.48 7.94
N GLU A 118 2.03 12.87 9.11
CA GLU A 118 3.14 13.12 10.05
C GLU A 118 4.47 12.58 9.51
N ASP A 119 4.49 11.35 8.98
CA ASP A 119 5.70 10.72 8.47
C ASP A 119 6.26 11.46 7.25
N LEU A 120 5.38 11.98 6.38
CA LEU A 120 5.77 12.70 5.17
C LEU A 120 6.57 13.98 5.44
N GLU A 121 6.48 14.56 6.64
CA GLU A 121 7.29 15.72 7.02
C GLU A 121 8.79 15.39 7.11
N ALA A 122 9.13 14.13 7.39
CA ALA A 122 10.50 13.64 7.50
C ALA A 122 11.01 12.96 6.21
N MET A 123 10.11 12.59 5.29
CA MET A 123 10.46 11.93 4.04
C MET A 123 11.03 12.90 3.01
N ARG A 124 11.82 12.39 2.07
CA ARG A 124 12.38 13.18 0.97
C ARG A 124 11.40 13.16 -0.21
N ALA A 125 11.38 14.23 -1.01
CA ALA A 125 10.64 14.19 -2.27
C ALA A 125 11.28 13.15 -3.20
N TYR A 126 10.47 12.24 -3.74
CA TYR A 126 10.94 11.21 -4.64
C TYR A 126 11.22 11.77 -6.03
N GLN A 127 12.33 11.36 -6.64
CA GLN A 127 12.72 11.72 -8.00
C GLN A 127 13.29 10.49 -8.73
N LEU A 128 12.90 10.33 -10.00
CA LEU A 128 13.18 9.17 -10.87
C LEU A 128 14.62 9.10 -11.41
#